data_AF-A0A1H2V747-F1
#
_entry.id   AF-A0A1H2V747-F1
#
_cell.length_a   1.000
_cell.length_b   1.000
_cell.length_c   1.000
_cell.angle_alpha   90.00
_cell.angle_beta   90.00
_cell.angle_gamma   90.00
#
_symmetry.space_group_name_H-M   'P 1'
#
loop_
_entity.id
_entity.type
_entity.pdbx_description
1 polymer ?
#
loop_
_entity_poly.entity_id
_entity_poly.type
_entity_poly.pdbx_seq_one_letter_code
_entity_poly.pdbx_strand_id
1 'polypeptide(L)'
;MNVRKMAILFVALFTFMVVSAVPAYADNFFGWKYFKTEDGKYEHTFKTTNSYKNVGVDVSEIKKVKKSTGTKSNGSPSSLNVRLCSSSSGNCTSWKNLSTGAVDFTDMKVGTYYVDIRDKYASYYYSGYVSGFLF
;
A
#
# COMPACT_ATOMS: atom_id res chain seq x y z
N MET A 1 -65.59 -41.24 -24.66
CA MET A 1 -64.61 -40.26 -25.19
C MET A 1 -63.78 -39.78 -24.01
N ASN A 2 -62.52 -40.21 -23.95
CA ASN A 2 -61.67 -40.08 -22.77
C ASN A 2 -60.98 -38.71 -22.73
N VAL A 3 -61.02 -38.13 -21.54
CA VAL A 3 -60.46 -36.83 -21.14
C VAL A 3 -59.01 -36.72 -21.59
N ARG A 4 -58.75 -35.97 -22.66
CA ARG A 4 -57.40 -35.71 -23.15
C ARG A 4 -56.71 -34.72 -22.20
N LYS A 5 -55.91 -35.31 -21.32
CA LYS A 5 -54.87 -34.76 -20.46
C LYS A 5 -54.25 -33.48 -21.04
N MET A 6 -54.56 -32.32 -20.46
CA MET A 6 -53.73 -31.13 -20.60
C MET A 6 -52.50 -31.30 -19.70
N ALA A 7 -51.39 -31.74 -20.28
CA ALA A 7 -50.10 -31.73 -19.61
C ALA A 7 -49.54 -30.31 -19.66
N ILE A 8 -49.48 -29.67 -18.50
CA ILE A 8 -48.91 -28.33 -18.29
C ILE A 8 -47.41 -28.41 -18.55
N LEU A 9 -46.93 -27.68 -19.55
CA LEU A 9 -45.53 -27.59 -19.92
C LEU A 9 -44.82 -26.57 -19.01
N PHE A 10 -44.29 -27.00 -17.86
CA PHE A 10 -43.36 -26.18 -17.07
C PHE A 10 -41.93 -26.46 -17.52
N VAL A 11 -41.50 -25.80 -18.60
CA VAL A 11 -40.08 -25.74 -18.99
C VAL A 11 -39.41 -24.72 -18.08
N ALA A 12 -38.88 -25.18 -16.95
CA ALA A 12 -38.04 -24.38 -16.08
C ALA A 12 -36.68 -24.16 -16.77
N LEU A 13 -36.54 -23.01 -17.44
CA LEU A 13 -35.28 -22.49 -17.95
C LEU A 13 -34.36 -22.12 -16.76
N PHE A 14 -33.69 -23.10 -16.19
CA PHE A 14 -32.53 -22.91 -15.32
C PHE A 14 -31.27 -23.09 -16.17
N THR A 15 -30.90 -22.05 -16.92
CA THR A 15 -29.61 -22.04 -17.63
C THR A 15 -28.76 -20.87 -17.16
N PHE A 16 -27.89 -21.19 -16.21
CA PHE A 16 -26.56 -20.62 -16.00
C PHE A 16 -26.42 -19.09 -16.11
N MET A 17 -26.76 -18.39 -15.04
CA MET A 17 -26.03 -17.16 -14.71
C MET A 17 -24.62 -17.56 -14.28
N VAL A 18 -23.67 -17.59 -15.22
CA VAL A 18 -22.26 -17.56 -14.89
C VAL A 18 -21.98 -16.15 -14.37
N VAL A 19 -22.20 -15.94 -13.07
CA VAL A 19 -21.61 -14.79 -12.38
C VAL A 19 -20.12 -15.06 -12.40
N SER A 20 -19.42 -14.47 -13.37
CA SER A 20 -17.97 -14.33 -13.31
C SER A 20 -17.66 -13.50 -12.07
N ALA A 21 -17.45 -14.19 -10.94
CA ALA A 21 -16.94 -13.58 -9.73
C ALA A 21 -15.57 -13.03 -10.09
N VAL A 22 -15.52 -11.75 -10.44
CA VAL A 22 -14.27 -11.01 -10.47
C VAL A 22 -13.75 -11.10 -9.03
N PRO A 23 -12.61 -11.75 -8.77
CA PRO A 23 -12.08 -11.79 -7.41
C PRO A 23 -11.90 -10.35 -6.97
N ALA A 24 -12.64 -9.95 -5.93
CA ALA A 24 -12.39 -8.71 -5.24
C ALA A 24 -11.05 -8.90 -4.50
N TYR A 25 -9.98 -8.36 -5.07
CA TYR A 25 -8.70 -8.29 -4.38
C TYR A 25 -8.87 -7.26 -3.25
N ALA A 26 -8.86 -7.74 -2.01
CA ALA A 26 -8.83 -6.86 -0.86
C ALA A 26 -7.39 -6.39 -0.67
N ASP A 27 -7.17 -5.08 -0.67
CA ASP A 27 -5.87 -4.49 -0.35
C ASP A 27 -5.51 -4.84 1.10
N ASN A 28 -4.31 -5.37 1.32
CA ASN A 28 -3.85 -5.66 2.67
C ASN A 28 -3.28 -4.39 3.30
N PHE A 29 -4.09 -3.65 4.05
CA PHE A 29 -3.66 -2.46 4.78
C PHE A 29 -2.96 -2.81 6.10
N PHE A 30 -1.80 -2.19 6.37
CA PHE A 30 -0.97 -2.54 7.53
C PHE A 30 -1.05 -1.58 8.71
N GLY A 31 -1.90 -0.54 8.63
CA GLY A 31 -2.05 0.44 9.70
C GLY A 31 -1.02 1.57 9.62
N TRP A 32 -1.28 2.63 10.39
CA TRP A 32 -0.39 3.78 10.49
C TRP A 32 0.67 3.53 11.58
N LYS A 33 1.94 3.82 11.25
CA LYS A 33 3.07 3.78 12.18
C LYS A 33 3.81 5.10 12.20
N TYR A 34 4.28 5.50 13.36
CA TYR A 34 5.11 6.68 13.49
C TYR A 34 6.45 6.48 12.80
N PHE A 35 6.90 7.48 12.03
CA PHE A 35 8.23 7.52 11.44
C PHE A 35 9.00 8.74 11.90
N LYS A 36 10.35 8.65 11.87
CA LYS A 36 11.24 9.78 12.07
C LYS A 36 12.49 9.61 11.21
N THR A 37 12.70 10.55 10.29
CA THR A 37 13.90 10.51 9.44
C THR A 37 15.18 10.64 10.27
N GLU A 38 16.25 10.04 9.75
CA GLU A 38 17.60 10.07 10.32
C GLU A 38 17.75 9.41 11.70
N ASP A 39 16.81 8.56 12.11
CA ASP A 39 16.90 7.82 13.38
C ASP A 39 17.56 6.42 13.25
N GLY A 40 17.90 6.02 12.02
CA GLY A 40 18.54 4.75 11.70
C GLY A 40 17.61 3.54 11.71
N LYS A 41 16.29 3.75 11.77
CA LYS A 41 15.29 2.67 11.80
C LYS A 41 14.52 2.58 10.49
N TYR A 42 13.98 1.40 10.24
CA TYR A 42 13.00 1.20 9.19
C TYR A 42 11.58 1.38 9.75
N GLU A 43 10.72 2.00 8.95
CA GLU A 43 9.46 2.54 9.45
C GLU A 43 8.32 1.51 9.35
N HIS A 44 8.38 0.65 8.34
CA HIS A 44 7.43 -0.43 8.14
C HIS A 44 8.09 -1.67 7.54
N THR A 45 7.47 -2.83 7.72
CA THR A 45 7.82 -4.08 7.03
C THR A 45 6.59 -4.64 6.32
N PHE A 46 6.75 -5.06 5.07
CA PHE A 46 5.71 -5.73 4.29
C PHE A 46 6.22 -7.03 3.71
N LYS A 47 5.30 -7.97 3.46
CA LYS A 47 5.63 -9.24 2.78
C LYS A 47 4.78 -9.35 1.52
N THR A 48 5.42 -9.19 0.36
CA THR A 48 4.77 -9.36 -0.93
C THR A 48 4.56 -10.84 -1.22
N THR A 49 3.55 -11.16 -2.02
CA THR A 49 3.27 -12.52 -2.53
C THR A 49 2.98 -12.45 -4.02
N ASN A 50 2.84 -13.59 -4.70
CA ASN A 50 2.50 -13.59 -6.12
C ASN A 50 1.15 -12.91 -6.43
N SER A 51 0.21 -12.94 -5.47
CA SER A 51 -1.10 -12.28 -5.57
C SER A 51 -1.08 -10.82 -5.12
N TYR A 52 -0.02 -10.39 -4.44
CA TYR A 52 0.12 -9.09 -3.78
C TYR A 52 1.54 -8.59 -3.98
N LYS A 53 1.83 -8.23 -5.23
CA LYS A 53 3.17 -7.87 -5.71
C LYS A 53 3.37 -6.36 -5.80
N ASN A 54 2.32 -5.57 -5.61
CA ASN A 54 2.42 -4.12 -5.57
C ASN A 54 2.36 -3.64 -4.12
N VAL A 55 3.08 -2.56 -3.82
CA VAL A 55 3.15 -1.96 -2.49
C VAL A 55 2.83 -0.49 -2.64
N GLY A 56 1.76 -0.03 -2.01
CA GLY A 56 1.49 1.39 -1.80
C GLY A 56 2.08 1.86 -0.49
N VAL A 57 2.59 3.09 -0.45
CA VAL A 57 3.09 3.74 0.76
C VAL A 57 2.50 5.13 0.88
N ASP A 58 1.84 5.40 2.01
CA ASP A 58 1.20 6.67 2.33
C ASP A 58 1.86 7.35 3.52
N VAL A 59 1.82 8.68 3.56
CA VAL A 59 2.27 9.48 4.70
C VAL A 59 1.22 10.50 5.14
N SER A 60 1.15 10.75 6.44
CA SER A 60 0.23 11.72 7.04
C SER A 60 0.85 12.45 8.24
N GLU A 61 0.21 13.55 8.64
CA GLU A 61 0.55 14.38 9.81
C GLU A 61 2.02 14.81 9.91
N ILE A 62 2.64 15.13 8.77
CA ILE A 62 4.06 15.40 8.70
C ILE A 62 4.42 16.68 9.45
N LYS A 63 5.40 16.57 10.34
CA LYS A 63 6.07 17.66 11.02
C LYS A 63 7.53 17.71 10.59
N LYS A 64 8.09 18.91 10.55
CA LYS A 64 9.52 19.15 10.39
C LYS A 64 10.07 19.83 11.63
N VAL A 65 11.27 19.45 12.03
CA VAL A 65 11.93 19.95 13.23
C VAL A 65 13.31 20.49 12.87
N LYS A 66 13.57 21.76 13.19
CA LYS A 66 14.87 22.37 12.94
C LYS A 66 15.88 21.81 13.95
N LYS A 67 16.94 21.15 13.48
CA LYS A 67 17.91 20.45 14.34
C LYS A 67 18.57 21.39 15.35
N SER A 68 18.90 22.62 14.93
CA SER A 68 19.63 23.57 15.76
C SER A 68 18.83 24.14 16.92
N THR A 69 17.49 24.16 16.84
CA THR A 69 16.63 24.81 17.85
C THR A 69 15.54 23.90 18.42
N GLY A 70 15.29 22.73 17.82
CA GLY A 70 14.17 21.87 18.16
C GLY A 70 12.80 22.43 17.75
N THR A 71 12.74 23.57 17.06
CA THR A 71 11.48 24.21 16.67
C THR A 71 10.72 23.34 15.69
N LYS A 72 9.46 23.03 16.01
CA LYS A 72 8.56 22.23 15.19
C LYS A 72 7.67 23.10 14.32
N SER A 73 7.42 22.66 13.09
CA SER A 73 6.46 23.28 12.17
C SER A 73 5.84 22.22 11.25
N ASN A 74 4.83 22.59 10.47
CA ASN A 74 4.23 21.68 9.50
C ASN A 74 5.26 21.32 8.42
N GLY A 75 5.38 20.01 8.16
CA GLY A 75 6.15 19.47 7.04
C GLY A 75 5.27 19.26 5.81
N SER A 76 5.89 18.98 4.68
CA SER A 76 5.19 18.67 3.43
C SER A 76 5.62 17.29 2.93
N PRO A 77 4.70 16.47 2.40
CA PRO A 77 5.03 15.19 1.78
C PRO A 77 6.09 15.31 0.67
N SER A 78 6.08 16.40 -0.10
CA SER A 78 7.07 16.67 -1.16
C SER A 78 8.51 16.80 -0.65
N SER A 79 8.70 17.04 0.65
CA SER A 79 10.01 17.06 1.31
C SER A 79 10.59 15.67 1.52
N LEU A 80 9.77 14.62 1.37
CA LEU A 80 10.14 13.24 1.66
C LEU A 80 10.33 12.42 0.40
N ASN A 81 11.28 11.50 0.45
CA ASN A 81 11.40 10.41 -0.50
C ASN A 81 11.32 9.09 0.25
N VAL A 82 10.78 8.09 -0.42
CA VAL A 82 10.68 6.72 0.11
C VAL A 82 11.27 5.73 -0.87
N ARG A 83 11.83 4.64 -0.35
CA ARG A 83 12.22 3.46 -1.11
C ARG A 83 11.88 2.20 -0.31
N LEU A 84 11.87 1.07 -1.00
CA LEU A 84 11.69 -0.23 -0.38
C LEU A 84 13.01 -1.00 -0.43
N CYS A 85 13.45 -1.52 0.71
CA CYS A 85 14.67 -2.29 0.84
C CYS A 85 14.36 -3.76 1.13
N SER A 86 14.85 -4.66 0.28
CA SER A 86 14.68 -6.11 0.45
C SER A 86 15.45 -6.59 1.69
N SER A 87 14.76 -7.23 2.62
CA SER A 87 15.36 -7.82 3.82
C SER A 87 16.35 -8.96 3.51
N SER A 88 16.12 -9.71 2.43
CA SER A 88 16.93 -10.88 2.08
C SER A 88 18.21 -10.51 1.32
N SER A 89 18.17 -9.48 0.48
CA SER A 89 19.30 -9.10 -0.37
C SER A 89 19.96 -7.79 0.03
N GLY A 90 19.34 -6.98 0.89
CA GLY A 90 19.78 -5.62 1.21
C GLY A 90 19.59 -4.61 0.07
N ASN A 91 19.21 -5.06 -1.13
CA ASN A 91 18.99 -4.19 -2.28
C ASN A 91 17.73 -3.36 -2.09
N CYS A 92 17.82 -2.07 -2.42
CA CYS A 92 16.68 -1.17 -2.36
C CYS A 92 16.24 -0.71 -3.76
N THR A 93 14.97 -0.37 -3.88
CA THR A 93 14.46 0.35 -5.05
C THR A 93 15.11 1.72 -5.19
N SER A 94 14.92 2.35 -6.35
CA SER A 94 15.14 3.78 -6.47
C SER A 94 14.21 4.57 -5.53
N TRP A 95 14.64 5.77 -5.19
CA TRP A 95 13.84 6.71 -4.39
C TRP A 95 12.67 7.25 -5.20
N LYS A 96 11.47 7.22 -4.63
CA LYS A 96 10.28 7.90 -5.14
C LYS A 96 9.90 9.06 -4.23
N ASN A 97 9.44 10.15 -4.80
CA ASN A 97 9.04 11.33 -4.03
C ASN A 97 7.56 11.24 -3.61
N LEU A 98 7.26 11.59 -2.36
CA LEU A 98 5.92 11.56 -1.80
C LEU A 98 5.12 12.85 -2.04
N SER A 99 5.31 13.56 -3.17
CA SER A 99 4.67 14.87 -3.41
C SER A 99 3.16 14.89 -3.21
N THR A 100 2.48 13.78 -3.53
CA THR A 100 1.04 13.59 -3.40
C THR A 100 0.61 12.96 -2.08
N GLY A 101 1.55 12.69 -1.17
CA GLY A 101 1.30 11.95 0.08
C GLY A 101 1.35 10.43 -0.05
N ALA A 102 1.40 9.90 -1.29
CA ALA A 102 1.38 8.47 -1.55
C ALA A 102 2.23 8.10 -2.79
N VAL A 103 2.83 6.91 -2.80
CA VAL A 103 3.48 6.34 -3.99
C VAL A 103 3.34 4.82 -4.05
N ASP A 104 3.29 4.30 -5.28
CA ASP A 104 3.22 2.87 -5.53
C ASP A 104 4.55 2.31 -6.03
N PHE A 105 4.86 1.09 -5.60
CA PHE A 105 5.94 0.25 -6.11
C PHE A 105 5.32 -1.00 -6.74
N THR A 106 5.38 -1.09 -8.07
CA THR A 106 4.73 -2.16 -8.84
C THR A 106 5.69 -3.28 -9.18
N ASP A 107 5.15 -4.47 -9.45
CA ASP A 107 5.89 -5.64 -9.92
C ASP A 107 7.08 -6.03 -9.02
N MET A 108 6.89 -5.88 -7.70
CA MET A 108 7.90 -6.27 -6.74
C MET A 108 8.09 -7.78 -6.76
N LYS A 109 9.34 -8.22 -6.64
CA LYS A 109 9.63 -9.65 -6.41
C LYS A 109 9.01 -10.08 -5.08
N VAL A 110 8.63 -11.35 -4.98
CA VAL A 110 8.14 -11.93 -3.74
C VAL A 110 9.23 -11.84 -2.67
N GLY A 111 8.90 -11.24 -1.53
CA GLY A 111 9.85 -11.09 -0.43
C GLY A 111 9.36 -10.17 0.66
N THR A 112 10.21 -10.01 1.68
CA THR A 112 9.98 -9.07 2.77
C THR A 112 10.77 -7.79 2.52
N TYR A 113 10.08 -6.65 2.62
CA TYR A 113 10.62 -5.33 2.34
C TYR A 113 10.44 -4.38 3.51
N TYR A 114 11.45 -3.54 3.73
CA TYR A 114 11.44 -2.45 4.67
C TYR A 114 11.14 -1.12 3.98
N VAL A 115 10.35 -0.27 4.61
CA VAL A 115 10.14 1.11 4.19
C VAL A 115 11.25 1.97 4.78
N ASP A 116 11.94 2.68 3.89
CA ASP A 116 12.98 3.64 4.23
C ASP A 116 12.55 5.02 3.72
N ILE A 117 12.38 5.96 4.65
CA ILE A 117 11.97 7.34 4.37
C ILE A 117 13.13 8.27 4.71
N ARG A 118 13.42 9.19 3.78
CA ARG A 118 14.36 10.27 4.03
C ARG A 118 13.75 11.62 3.69
N ASP A 119 14.23 12.64 4.36
CA ASP A 119 14.02 14.03 3.95
C ASP A 119 15.19 14.54 3.10
N LYS A 120 15.00 15.74 2.52
CA LYS A 120 15.95 16.37 1.60
C LYS A 120 16.80 17.46 2.26
N TYR A 121 16.58 17.78 3.54
CA TYR A 121 17.05 19.02 4.14
C TYR A 121 17.96 18.78 5.34
N ALA A 122 19.27 18.99 5.16
CA ALA A 122 20.28 18.75 6.19
C ALA A 122 20.02 19.45 7.55
N SER A 123 19.35 20.61 7.55
CA SER A 123 19.06 21.37 8.78
C SER A 123 17.81 20.91 9.55
N TYR A 124 17.09 19.92 9.04
CA TYR A 124 15.82 19.44 9.59
C TYR A 124 15.80 17.92 9.68
N TYR A 125 15.02 17.39 10.60
CA TYR A 125 14.49 16.03 10.48
C TYR A 125 12.97 16.11 10.41
N TYR A 126 12.36 15.07 9.87
CA TYR A 126 10.92 14.99 9.64
C TYR A 126 10.35 13.81 10.43
N SER A 127 9.08 13.94 10.83
CA SER A 127 8.33 12.89 11.50
C SER A 127 6.87 12.93 11.09
N GLY A 128 6.17 11.83 11.23
CA GLY A 128 4.73 11.75 10.95
C GLY A 128 4.26 10.32 11.08
N TYR A 129 3.21 9.98 10.36
CA TYR A 129 2.78 8.59 10.23
C TYR A 129 2.96 8.10 8.80
N VAL A 130 3.38 6.85 8.67
CA VAL A 130 3.46 6.12 7.41
C VAL A 130 2.56 4.90 7.49
N SER A 131 1.91 4.59 6.37
CA SER A 131 1.25 3.31 6.19
C SER A 131 1.71 2.67 4.88
N GLY A 132 1.37 1.41 4.70
CA GLY A 132 1.37 0.84 3.38
C GLY A 132 0.31 -0.22 3.23
N PHE A 133 0.09 -0.58 1.98
CA PHE A 133 -0.92 -1.55 1.57
C PHE A 133 -0.40 -2.39 0.41
N LEU A 134 -0.88 -3.62 0.30
CA LEU A 134 -0.52 -4.51 -0.80
C LEU A 134 -1.71 -4.77 -1.73
N PHE A 135 -1.43 -4.75 -3.04
CA PHE A 135 -2.40 -4.96 -4.11
C PHE A 135 -1.74 -5.59 -5.36
#